data_AF-A0ABD0N740-F1
#
_entry.id   AF-A0ABD0N740-F1
#
_cell.length_a   1.000
_cell.length_b   1.000
_cell.length_c   1.000
_cell.angle_alpha   90.00
_cell.angle_beta   90.00
_cell.angle_gamma   90.00
#
_symmetry.space_group_name_H-M   'P 1'
#
loop_
_entity.id
_entity.type
_entity.pdbx_description
1 polymer ?
#
loop_
_entity_poly.entity_id
_entity_poly.type
_entity_poly.pdbx_seq_one_letter_code
_entity_poly.pdbx_strand_id
1 'polypeptide(L)'
;MGISDEEWERLQKALEWPDPDQEITHLNLSTSPVHSTFSIVGLKKSYEVGDSISVIITARDHNNNLKTYGGDFFKAKLFNSELK
;
A
#
# COMPACT_ATOMS: atom_id res chain seq x y z
N MET A 1 21.22 -16.12 -24.32
CA MET A 1 19.81 -15.68 -24.39
C MET A 1 19.61 -14.74 -23.23
N GLY A 2 19.42 -13.46 -23.50
CA GLY A 2 19.14 -12.43 -22.50
C GLY A 2 17.74 -11.88 -22.73
N ILE A 3 17.19 -11.21 -21.72
CA ILE A 3 15.96 -10.42 -21.84
C ILE A 3 16.18 -9.40 -22.96
N SER A 4 15.22 -9.26 -23.87
CA SER A 4 15.29 -8.26 -24.93
C SER A 4 15.05 -6.85 -24.36
N ASP A 5 15.54 -5.81 -25.04
CA ASP A 5 15.36 -4.42 -24.57
C ASP A 5 13.87 -4.06 -24.41
N GLU A 6 13.01 -4.52 -25.34
CA GLU A 6 11.55 -4.32 -25.26
C GLU A 6 10.94 -5.01 -24.03
N GLU A 7 11.38 -6.24 -23.74
CA GLU A 7 10.90 -6.99 -22.58
C GLU A 7 11.39 -6.36 -21.27
N TRP A 8 12.59 -5.80 -21.26
CA TRP A 8 13.13 -5.02 -20.14
C TRP A 8 12.34 -3.73 -19.89
N GLU A 9 12.03 -2.96 -20.94
CA GLU A 9 11.21 -1.75 -20.82
C GLU A 9 9.80 -2.05 -20.29
N ARG A 10 9.18 -3.14 -20.76
CA ARG A 10 7.86 -3.56 -20.25
C ARG A 10 7.91 -3.94 -18.78
N LEU A 11 8.97 -4.61 -18.33
CA LEU A 11 9.15 -4.96 -16.92
C LEU A 11 9.39 -3.72 -16.04
N GLN A 12 10.20 -2.77 -16.51
CA GLN A 12 10.39 -1.49 -15.81
C GLN A 12 9.07 -0.75 -15.66
N LYS A 13 8.29 -0.64 -16.75
CA LYS A 13 6.98 0.02 -16.73
C LYS A 13 5.95 -0.69 -15.86
N ALA A 14 6.05 -2.02 -15.71
CA ALA A 14 5.18 -2.78 -14.81
C ALA A 14 5.54 -2.58 -13.32
N LEU A 15 6.75 -2.12 -13.03
CA LEU A 15 7.21 -1.78 -11.67
C LEU A 15 6.97 -0.31 -11.33
N GLU A 16 6.78 0.56 -12.33
CA GLU A 16 6.39 1.93 -12.13
C GLU A 16 4.99 2.00 -11.51
N TRP A 17 4.89 2.74 -10.42
CA TRP A 17 3.58 3.05 -9.86
C TRP A 17 2.89 4.02 -10.81
N PRO A 18 1.65 3.77 -11.26
CA PRO A 18 0.99 4.68 -12.18
C PRO A 18 0.82 6.07 -11.56
N ASP A 19 1.10 7.10 -12.34
CA ASP A 19 0.74 8.47 -11.99
C ASP A 19 -0.78 8.64 -11.99
N PRO A 20 -1.31 9.63 -11.27
CA PRO A 20 -2.73 9.93 -11.34
C PRO A 20 -3.12 10.34 -12.77
N ASP A 21 -4.22 9.77 -13.28
CA ASP A 21 -4.75 10.05 -14.63
C ASP A 21 -5.16 11.53 -14.83
N GLN A 22 -5.30 12.27 -13.74
CA GLN A 22 -5.67 13.69 -13.70
C GLN A 22 -4.93 14.39 -12.57
N GLU A 23 -4.75 15.71 -12.66
CA GLU A 23 -4.20 16.49 -11.57
C GLU A 23 -5.05 16.34 -10.29
N ILE A 24 -4.37 16.05 -9.17
CA ILE A 24 -5.02 15.92 -7.87
C ILE A 24 -5.16 17.30 -7.24
N THR A 25 -6.20 18.02 -7.67
CA THR A 25 -6.49 19.39 -7.20
C THR A 25 -7.44 19.43 -6.00
N HIS A 26 -8.18 18.35 -5.76
CA HIS A 26 -9.20 18.26 -4.71
C HIS A 26 -8.81 17.26 -3.63
N LEU A 27 -8.96 17.67 -2.36
CA LEU A 27 -8.72 16.82 -1.18
C LEU A 27 -9.50 15.50 -1.25
N ASN A 28 -10.70 15.50 -1.84
CA ASN A 28 -11.53 14.31 -1.89
C ASN A 28 -10.90 13.15 -2.68
N LEU A 29 -9.97 13.46 -3.59
CA LEU A 29 -9.23 12.48 -4.40
C LEU A 29 -7.95 11.99 -3.68
N SER A 30 -7.55 12.66 -2.61
CA SER A 30 -6.43 12.23 -1.76
C SER A 30 -6.81 11.02 -0.91
N THR A 31 -5.81 10.35 -0.36
CA THR A 31 -6.00 9.12 0.42
C THR A 31 -6.63 9.42 1.77
N SER A 32 -7.78 8.81 2.03
CA SER A 32 -8.56 8.97 3.26
C SER A 32 -8.09 8.01 4.34
N PRO A 33 -7.72 8.50 5.54
CA PRO A 33 -7.39 7.64 6.67
C PRO A 33 -8.63 6.92 7.23
N VAL A 34 -9.84 7.42 6.94
CA VAL A 34 -11.11 6.85 7.44
C VAL A 34 -11.58 5.69 6.56
N HIS A 35 -11.34 5.76 5.25
CA HIS A 35 -11.80 4.73 4.29
C HIS A 35 -10.73 3.69 3.94
N SER A 36 -9.45 4.02 4.15
CA SER A 36 -8.37 3.07 3.98
C SER A 36 -8.45 1.98 5.06
N THR A 37 -8.21 0.74 4.67
CA THR A 37 -8.29 -0.42 5.57
C THR A 37 -6.99 -1.21 5.54
N PHE A 38 -6.74 -2.02 6.57
CA PHE A 38 -5.64 -2.97 6.57
C PHE A 38 -6.12 -4.35 7.03
N SER A 39 -5.39 -5.39 6.65
CA SER A 39 -5.59 -6.76 7.13
C SER A 39 -4.25 -7.43 7.40
N ILE A 40 -4.20 -8.27 8.44
CA ILE A 40 -3.04 -9.08 8.76
C ILE A 40 -3.16 -10.39 7.98
N VAL A 41 -2.14 -10.72 7.19
CA VAL A 41 -2.08 -11.96 6.43
C VAL A 41 -1.82 -13.12 7.39
N GLY A 42 -2.72 -14.09 7.42
CA GLY A 42 -2.59 -15.27 8.29
C GLY A 42 -2.64 -14.93 9.78
N LEU A 43 -3.61 -14.10 10.18
CA LEU A 43 -3.82 -13.67 11.57
C LEU A 43 -3.71 -14.84 12.57
N LYS A 44 -2.71 -14.77 13.46
CA LYS A 44 -2.51 -15.70 14.57
C LYS A 44 -3.10 -15.18 15.88
N LYS A 45 -3.37 -16.09 16.80
CA LYS A 45 -3.84 -15.77 18.17
C LYS A 45 -2.76 -15.07 19.02
N SER A 46 -1.49 -15.38 18.77
CA SER A 46 -0.34 -14.82 19.47
C SER A 46 0.87 -14.78 18.53
N TYR A 47 1.82 -13.90 18.86
CA TYR A 47 3.10 -13.74 18.15
C TYR A 47 4.23 -13.68 19.17
N GLU A 48 5.40 -14.18 18.77
CA GLU A 48 6.62 -14.17 19.57
C GLU A 48 7.66 -13.20 19.00
N VAL A 49 8.65 -12.84 19.82
CA VAL A 49 9.77 -12.01 19.35
C VAL A 49 10.53 -12.76 18.26
N GLY A 50 10.66 -12.15 17.08
CA GLY A 50 11.26 -12.77 15.91
C GLY A 50 10.23 -13.23 14.86
N ASP A 51 8.93 -13.26 15.18
CA ASP A 51 7.89 -13.51 14.19
C ASP A 51 7.82 -12.40 13.14
N SER A 52 7.54 -12.81 11.90
CA SER A 52 7.21 -11.89 10.80
C SER A 52 5.69 -11.72 10.69
N ILE A 53 5.24 -10.47 10.67
CA ILE A 53 3.83 -10.11 10.47
C ILE A 53 3.72 -9.41 9.12
N SER A 54 2.95 -10.00 8.21
CA SER A 54 2.66 -9.39 6.91
C SER A 54 1.30 -8.69 6.96
N VAL A 55 1.23 -7.48 6.42
CA VAL A 55 0.01 -6.65 6.40
C VAL A 55 -0.28 -6.22 4.97
N ILE A 56 -1.53 -6.33 4.57
CA ILE A 56 -2.04 -5.74 3.33
C ILE A 56 -2.77 -4.45 3.68
N ILE A 57 -2.41 -3.37 3.01
CA ILE A 57 -3.09 -2.09 3.11
C ILE A 57 -3.90 -1.89 1.83
N THR A 58 -5.16 -1.48 1.98
CA THR A 58 -6.03 -1.09 0.88
C THR A 58 -6.35 0.39 1.02
N ALA A 59 -5.61 1.20 0.27
CA ALA A 59 -5.77 2.65 0.26
C ALA A 59 -7.03 3.06 -0.50
N ARG A 60 -7.80 3.99 0.06
CA ARG A 60 -9.01 4.55 -0.56
C ARG A 60 -9.05 6.07 -0.46
N ASP A 61 -9.72 6.70 -1.40
CA ASP A 61 -9.96 8.15 -1.37
C ASP A 61 -11.10 8.53 -0.39
N HIS A 62 -11.42 9.83 -0.28
CA HIS A 62 -12.52 10.29 0.58
C HIS A 62 -13.91 9.97 0.03
N ASN A 63 -14.02 9.50 -1.20
CA ASN A 63 -15.24 8.99 -1.79
C ASN A 63 -15.36 7.45 -1.67
N ASN A 64 -14.42 6.82 -0.95
CA ASN A 64 -14.33 5.37 -0.74
C ASN A 64 -14.00 4.55 -2.00
N ASN A 65 -13.39 5.19 -3.00
CA ASN A 65 -12.86 4.50 -4.18
C ASN A 65 -11.46 3.95 -3.90
N LEU A 66 -11.10 2.84 -4.56
CA LEU A 66 -9.74 2.30 -4.49
C LEU A 66 -8.73 3.25 -5.12
N LYS A 67 -7.60 3.44 -4.45
CA LYS A 67 -6.46 4.17 -5.01
C LYS A 67 -5.77 3.31 -6.06
N THR A 68 -5.54 3.90 -7.23
CA THR A 68 -4.82 3.27 -8.34
C THR A 68 -3.39 3.79 -8.47
N TYR A 69 -3.14 5.03 -8.04
CA TYR A 69 -1.84 5.69 -8.05
C TYR A 69 -1.30 5.90 -6.62
N GLY A 70 -0.01 6.23 -6.54
CA GLY A 70 0.80 6.09 -5.34
C GLY A 70 1.33 7.43 -4.84
N GLY A 71 2.48 7.39 -4.17
CA GLY A 71 3.12 8.56 -3.54
C GLY A 71 2.74 8.78 -2.08
N ASP A 72 1.79 7.99 -1.55
CA ASP A 72 1.40 8.03 -0.14
C ASP A 72 2.42 7.32 0.75
N PHE A 73 2.59 7.82 1.98
CA PHE A 73 3.42 7.21 3.01
C PHE A 73 2.56 6.55 4.08
N PHE A 74 2.72 5.23 4.26
CA PHE A 74 2.07 4.47 5.32
C PHE A 74 3.06 4.16 6.44
N LYS A 75 2.66 4.44 7.69
CA LYS A 75 3.43 4.11 8.89
C LYS A 75 2.73 3.02 9.68
N ALA A 76 3.35 1.85 9.79
CA ALA A 76 2.92 0.82 10.72
C ALA A 76 3.54 1.05 12.10
N LYS A 77 2.77 0.80 13.16
CA LYS A 77 3.25 0.77 14.55
C LYS A 77 2.69 -0.47 15.23
N LEU A 78 3.57 -1.34 15.73
CA LEU A 78 3.16 -2.39 16.65
C LEU A 78 2.92 -1.77 18.02
N PHE A 79 1.74 -2.00 18.59
CA PHE A 79 1.36 -1.49 19.89
C PHE A 79 0.99 -2.65 20.81
N ASN A 80 1.53 -2.63 22.02
CA ASN A 80 1.18 -3.54 23.09
C ASN A 80 0.82 -2.68 24.32
N SER A 81 -0.40 -2.83 24.84
CA SER A 81 -0.89 -2.06 25.99
C SER A 81 -0.08 -2.28 27.28
N GLU A 82 0.61 -3.41 27.38
CA GLU A 82 1.41 -3.80 28.56
C GLU A 82 2.85 -3.28 28.49
N LEU A 83 3.37 -2.95 27.30
CA LEU A 83 4.78 -2.60 27.09
C LEU A 83 5.07 -1.10 26.90
N LYS A 84 4.06 -0.23 27.05
CA LYS A 84 4.09 1.26 26.94
C LYS A 84 5.06 1.87 25.92
#